data_AF-A0A1T3NUI9-F1
#
_entry.id   AF-A0A1T3NUI9-F1
#
_cell.length_a   1.000
_cell.length_b   1.000
_cell.length_c   1.000
_cell.angle_alpha   90.00
_cell.angle_beta   90.00
_cell.angle_gamma   90.00
#
_symmetry.space_group_name_H-M   'P 1'
#
loop_
_entity.id
_entity.type
_entity.pdbx_description
1 polymer ?
#
loop_
_entity_poly.entity_id
_entity_poly.type
_entity_poly.pdbx_seq_one_letter_code
_entity_poly.pdbx_strand_id
1 'polypeptide(L)' 'MTGTPPWAVGEHLWRKVDHHERRHHLGTITRIWHDGDRWMVEYAYGALGDRITTALAAEMYREGPMTRPV' A
#
# COMPACT_ATOMS: atom_id res chain seq x y z
N MET A 1 -2.15 -8.78 20.86
CA MET A 1 -2.29 -7.31 20.91
C MET A 1 -3.46 -6.89 20.03
N THR A 2 -4.33 -6.03 20.53
CA THR A 2 -5.56 -5.53 19.89
C THR A 2 -5.32 -4.11 19.36
N GLY A 3 -4.61 -3.99 18.24
CA GLY A 3 -4.51 -2.72 17.51
C GLY A 3 -5.59 -2.68 16.42
N THR A 4 -6.15 -1.52 16.13
CA THR A 4 -6.91 -1.34 14.89
C THR A 4 -5.89 -1.30 13.74
N PRO A 5 -6.14 -1.96 12.59
CA PRO A 5 -5.24 -1.84 11.45
C PRO A 5 -5.10 -0.37 11.04
N PRO A 6 -3.92 0.06 10.57
CA PRO A 6 -3.70 1.46 10.21
C PRO A 6 -4.55 1.90 9.01
N TRP A 7 -5.02 0.95 8.19
CA TRP A 7 -5.79 1.17 6.96
C TRP A 7 -7.09 0.36 6.98
N ALA A 8 -8.01 0.70 6.08
CA ALA A 8 -9.21 -0.07 5.79
C ALA A 8 -9.21 -0.68 4.37
N VAL A 9 -9.93 -1.79 4.20
CA VAL A 9 -10.21 -2.37 2.88
C VAL A 9 -10.99 -1.34 2.05
N GLY A 10 -10.62 -1.17 0.78
CA GLY A 10 -11.16 -0.16 -0.11
C GLY A 10 -10.42 1.18 -0.10
N GLU A 11 -9.49 1.42 0.84
CA GLU A 11 -8.63 2.60 0.78
C GLU A 11 -7.67 2.54 -0.41
N HIS A 12 -7.46 3.69 -1.05
CA HIS A 12 -6.49 3.87 -2.12
C HIS A 12 -5.22 4.45 -1.54
N LEU A 13 -4.14 3.67 -1.56
CA LEU A 13 -2.87 4.05 -0.94
C LEU A 13 -1.73 3.88 -1.93
N TRP A 14 -0.70 4.70 -1.74
CA TRP A 14 0.55 4.58 -2.48
C TRP A 14 1.51 3.68 -1.73
N ARG A 15 2.25 2.86 -2.47
CA ARG A 15 3.40 2.11 -1.96
C ARG A 15 4.67 2.57 -2.65
N LYS A 16 5.73 2.75 -1.88
CA LYS A 16 7.09 2.94 -2.40
C LYS A 16 7.69 1.58 -2.74
N VAL A 17 7.97 1.34 -4.01
CA VAL A 17 8.47 0.03 -4.50
C VAL A 17 9.99 0.05 -4.69
N ASP A 18 10.54 1.22 -4.99
CA ASP A 18 11.97 1.39 -5.24
C ASP A 18 12.48 2.67 -4.56
N HIS A 19 13.48 2.52 -3.69
CA HIS A 19 14.11 3.66 -3.02
C HIS A 19 15.01 4.49 -3.96
N HIS A 20 15.54 3.88 -5.02
CA HIS A 20 16.45 4.52 -5.96
C HIS A 20 15.71 5.19 -7.10
N GLU A 21 14.65 4.56 -7.63
CA GLU A 21 13.96 5.07 -8.82
C GLU A 21 12.71 5.91 -8.52
N ARG A 22 12.37 6.17 -7.24
CA ARG A 22 11.14 6.88 -6.84
C ARG A 22 9.89 6.28 -7.53
N ARG A 23 9.88 4.96 -7.73
CA ARG A 23 8.73 4.27 -8.31
C ARG A 23 7.72 4.01 -7.21
N HIS A 24 6.54 4.59 -7.40
CA HIS A 24 5.42 4.50 -6.49
C HIS A 24 4.24 3.90 -7.24
N HIS A 25 3.55 2.96 -6.62
CA HIS A 25 2.32 2.39 -7.18
C HIS A 25 1.15 2.81 -6.32
N LEU A 26 0.11 3.33 -6.97
CA LEU A 26 -1.20 3.48 -6.34
C LEU A 26 -1.94 2.15 -6.44
N GLY A 27 -2.59 1.74 -5.36
CA GLY A 27 -3.50 0.62 -5.41
C GLY A 27 -4.55 0.64 -4.32
N THR A 28 -5.54 -0.23 -4.48
CA THR A 28 -6.69 -0.33 -3.59
C THR A 28 -6.49 -1.53 -2.67
N ILE A 29 -6.62 -1.32 -1.36
CA ILE A 29 -6.50 -2.41 -0.39
C ILE A 29 -7.66 -3.40 -0.56
N THR A 30 -7.33 -4.66 -0.78
CA THR A 30 -8.29 -5.77 -0.90
C THR A 30 -8.37 -6.59 0.38
N ARG A 31 -7.28 -6.66 1.15
CA ARG A 31 -7.22 -7.43 2.40
C ARG A 31 -6.23 -6.85 3.39
N ILE A 32 -6.52 -7.02 4.67
CA ILE A 32 -5.63 -6.64 5.78
C ILE A 32 -5.57 -7.82 6.76
N TRP A 33 -4.36 -8.17 7.20
CA TRP A 33 -4.17 -9.21 8.21
C TRP A 33 -2.92 -8.92 9.04
N HIS A 34 -2.73 -9.69 10.11
CA HIS A 34 -1.57 -9.61 10.98
C HIS A 34 -0.73 -10.89 10.81
N ASP A 35 0.58 -10.78 10.65
CA ASP A 35 1.49 -11.95 10.53
C ASP A 35 1.99 -12.47 11.89
N GLY A 36 1.75 -11.73 12.97
CA GLY A 36 2.23 -12.04 14.32
C GLY A 36 2.97 -10.87 14.96
N ASP A 37 3.67 -10.08 14.14
CA ASP A 37 4.43 -8.90 14.56
C ASP A 37 3.97 -7.62 13.86
N ARG A 38 3.46 -7.74 12.64
CA ARG A 38 3.20 -6.61 11.74
C ARG A 38 1.85 -6.74 11.05
N TRP A 39 1.28 -5.56 10.76
CA TRP A 39 0.14 -5.46 9.84
C TRP A 39 0.61 -5.61 8.40
N MET A 40 -0.05 -6.51 7.71
CA MET A 40 0.13 -6.80 6.30
C MET A 40 -1.09 -6.32 5.52
N VAL A 41 -0.86 -5.87 4.30
CA VAL A 41 -1.90 -5.51 3.35
C VAL A 41 -1.73 -6.29 2.06
N GLU A 42 -2.85 -6.59 1.43
CA GLU A 42 -2.95 -7.00 0.04
C GLU A 42 -3.63 -5.86 -0.70
N TYR A 43 -3.10 -5.50 -1.85
CA TYR A 43 -3.66 -4.44 -2.67
C TYR A 43 -3.55 -4.78 -4.15
N ALA A 44 -4.52 -4.31 -4.92
CA ALA A 44 -4.52 -4.39 -6.37
C ALA A 44 -3.91 -3.10 -6.94
N TYR A 45 -2.89 -3.23 -7.77
CA TYR A 45 -2.24 -2.11 -8.47
C TYR A 45 -2.01 -2.45 -9.95
N GLY A 46 -1.97 -1.41 -10.80
CA GLY A 46 -1.88 -1.55 -12.26
C GLY A 46 -3.07 -0.87 -12.95
N ALA A 47 -2.94 -0.60 -14.25
CA ALA A 47 -3.93 0.17 -15.02
C ALA A 47 -5.34 -0.45 -15.02
N LEU A 48 -5.45 -1.75 -14.74
CA LEU A 48 -6.72 -2.50 -14.68
C LEU A 48 -6.92 -3.24 -13.34
N GLY A 49 -6.08 -3.01 -12.34
CA GLY A 49 -6.12 -3.77 -11.07
C GLY A 49 -5.80 -5.26 -11.21
N ASP A 50 -5.10 -5.63 -12.28
CA ASP A 50 -4.77 -7.00 -12.68
C ASP A 50 -3.63 -7.62 -11.86
N ARG A 51 -2.88 -6.79 -11.11
CA ARG A 51 -1.79 -7.27 -10.27
C ARG A 51 -2.11 -7.09 -8.80
N ILE A 52 -2.28 -8.22 -8.11
CA ILE A 52 -2.43 -8.29 -6.66
C ILE A 52 -1.05 -8.54 -6.05
N THR A 53 -0.71 -7.79 -5.01
CA THR A 53 0.51 -8.04 -4.22
C THR A 53 0.27 -7.77 -2.76
N THR A 54 1.19 -8.29 -1.95
CA THR A 54 1.23 -8.06 -0.51
C THR A 54 2.36 -7.09 -0.14
N ALA A 55 2.17 -6.35 0.95
CA ALA A 55 3.15 -5.42 1.50
C ALA A 55 2.95 -5.22 3.00
N LEU A 56 3.95 -4.65 3.66
CA LEU A 56 3.78 -4.16 5.03
C LEU A 56 2.86 -2.94 5.01
N ALA A 57 1.94 -2.86 5.95
CA ALA A 57 1.07 -1.69 6.08
C ALA A 57 1.88 -0.39 6.29
N ALA A 58 3.04 -0.48 6.96
CA ALA A 58 3.95 0.66 7.18
C ALA A 58 4.61 1.20 5.89
N GLU A 59 4.59 0.45 4.78
CA GLU A 59 5.11 0.89 3.48
C GLU A 59 4.08 1.69 2.67
N MET A 60 2.82 1.72 3.13
CA MET A 60 1.70 2.36 2.47
C MET A 60 1.47 3.76 3.04
N TYR A 61 1.06 4.71 2.19
CA TYR A 61 0.78 6.08 2.61
C TYR A 61 -0.25 6.74 1.69
N ARG A 62 -1.06 7.65 2.26
CA ARG A 62 -2.17 8.33 1.54
C ARG A 62 -1.67 9.43 0.61
N GLU A 63 -0.64 10.13 1.04
CA GLU A 63 -0.10 11.30 0.35
C GLU A 63 0.78 10.81 -0.81
N GLY A 64 0.23 10.74 -2.02
CA GLY A 64 0.98 10.33 -3.21
C GLY A 64 2.32 11.06 -3.37
N PRO A 65 3.26 10.54 -4.18
CA PRO A 65 4.61 11.08 -4.27
C PRO A 65 4.60 12.61 -4.40
N MET A 66 5.17 13.29 -3.40
CA MET A 66 5.18 14.76 -3.27
C MET A 66 5.89 15.50 -4.42
N THR A 67 6.42 14.79 -5.40
CA THR A 67 7.10 15.38 -6.56
C THR A 67 6.27 15.11 -7.82
N ARG A 68 5.26 15.96 -8.06
CA ARG A 68 4.93 16.31 -9.46
C ARG A 68 6.13 17.08 -10.00
N PRO A 69 6.79 16.65 -11.10
CA PRO A 69 7.47 17.63 -11.93
C PRO A 69 6.35 18.52 -12.50
N VAL A 70 6.43 19.82 -12.20
CA VAL A 70 5.75 20.86 -12.97
C VAL A 70 6.31 20.91 -14.38
#